data_AF-A0A139R4B1-F1
#
_entry.id   AF-A0A139R4B1-F1
#
_cell.length_a   1.000
_cell.length_b   1.000
_cell.length_c   1.000
_cell.angle_alpha   90.00
_cell.angle_beta   90.00
_cell.angle_gamma   90.00
#
_symmetry.space_group_name_H-M   'P 1'
#
loop_
_entity.id
_entity.type
_entity.pdbx_description
1 polymer ?
#
loop_
_entity_poly.entity_id
_entity_poly.type
_entity_poly.pdbx_seq_one_letter_code
_entity_poly.pdbx_strand_id
1 'polypeptide(L)'
;MKYFKLINGQTYHINDFDEQTNRERPYYQDGRRYALCPSCETSIQLIGGENNITQNKSGKFYAAHTKAPIEGFAYDEDRKRNCVNYEGNANNWQGIYQRNNDLPEHEELSRFIDQNKACIAKDVGKLIGFNGLRKDGKTSAIFNKILESFFKNDGLRIAQEQFVPEYISRIIIERASPVNCWGAIPHEEIRNRIVQNPNLQTSIVGGQFKPDIETNLVCILNNVENPTQIRIRLLFGGEELDLKLVNAQVRSDKKVD
;
A
#
# COMPACT_ATOMS: atom_id res chain seq x y z
N MET A 1 -1.04 -1.42 -12.66
CA MET A 1 -1.99 -1.41 -11.53
C MET A 1 -2.41 -2.84 -11.22
N LYS A 2 -2.62 -3.18 -9.94
CA LYS A 2 -3.01 -4.50 -9.43
C LYS A 2 -4.45 -4.54 -8.89
N TYR A 3 -5.10 -3.39 -8.78
CA TYR A 3 -6.50 -3.29 -8.36
C TYR A 3 -7.35 -2.64 -9.45
N PHE A 4 -8.65 -2.91 -9.43
CA PHE A 4 -9.64 -2.27 -10.29
C PHE A 4 -10.90 -1.93 -9.50
N LYS A 5 -11.69 -0.99 -10.01
CA LYS A 5 -12.98 -0.60 -9.46
C LYS A 5 -14.09 -1.01 -10.43
N LEU A 6 -15.16 -1.61 -9.91
CA LEU A 6 -16.38 -1.89 -10.67
C LEU A 6 -17.25 -0.64 -10.75
N ILE A 7 -18.23 -0.64 -11.66
CA ILE A 7 -19.18 0.47 -11.82
C ILE A 7 -20.03 0.67 -10.55
N ASN A 8 -20.24 -0.39 -9.76
CA ASN A 8 -20.93 -0.32 -8.47
C ASN A 8 -20.09 0.31 -7.35
N GLY A 9 -18.86 0.75 -7.65
CA GLY A 9 -17.95 1.40 -6.72
C GLY A 9 -17.10 0.48 -5.87
N GLN A 10 -17.21 -0.85 -6.00
CA GLN A 10 -16.38 -1.79 -5.24
C GLN A 10 -15.01 -2.00 -5.88
N THR A 11 -13.97 -2.09 -5.06
CA THR A 11 -12.57 -2.23 -5.48
C THR A 11 -12.06 -3.65 -5.18
N TYR A 12 -11.44 -4.29 -6.17
CA TYR A 12 -10.95 -5.67 -6.10
C TYR A 12 -9.54 -5.81 -6.66
N HIS A 13 -8.86 -6.90 -6.30
CA HIS A 13 -7.59 -7.24 -6.90
C HIS A 13 -7.82 -7.83 -8.30
N ILE A 14 -6.93 -7.55 -9.26
CA ILE A 14 -7.08 -7.99 -10.65
C ILE A 14 -7.38 -9.49 -10.78
N ASN A 15 -6.76 -10.33 -9.94
CA ASN A 15 -6.96 -11.78 -9.96
C ASN A 15 -8.43 -12.21 -9.77
N ASP A 16 -9.24 -11.37 -9.14
CA ASP A 16 -10.63 -11.68 -8.82
C ASP A 16 -11.58 -11.23 -9.96
N PHE A 17 -11.06 -10.64 -11.03
CA PHE A 17 -11.88 -10.01 -12.08
C PHE A 17 -12.94 -10.94 -12.68
N ASP A 18 -12.58 -12.16 -13.04
CA ASP A 18 -13.52 -13.10 -13.67
C ASP A 18 -14.64 -13.50 -12.71
N GLU A 19 -14.33 -13.69 -11.43
CA GLU A 19 -15.30 -14.02 -10.37
C GLU A 19 -16.25 -12.84 -10.10
N GLN A 20 -15.72 -11.62 -10.03
CA GLN A 20 -16.52 -10.45 -9.68
C GLN A 20 -17.37 -9.91 -10.83
N THR A 21 -17.01 -10.19 -12.09
CA THR A 21 -17.71 -9.67 -13.27
C THR A 21 -18.57 -10.70 -13.98
N ASN A 22 -18.42 -11.99 -13.65
CA ASN A 22 -19.07 -13.11 -14.35
C ASN A 22 -18.92 -13.07 -15.88
N ARG A 23 -17.89 -12.39 -16.40
CA ARG A 23 -17.65 -12.15 -17.83
C ARG A 23 -18.82 -11.46 -18.55
N GLU A 24 -19.60 -10.67 -17.83
CA GLU A 24 -20.74 -9.94 -18.36
C GLU A 24 -20.33 -8.60 -19.01
N ARG A 25 -21.20 -8.09 -19.90
CA ARG A 25 -21.09 -6.72 -20.42
C ARG A 25 -21.45 -5.74 -19.28
N PRO A 26 -20.76 -4.58 -19.13
CA PRO A 26 -19.74 -4.03 -20.02
C PRO A 26 -18.31 -4.50 -19.73
N TYR A 27 -18.05 -5.28 -18.67
CA TYR A 27 -16.70 -5.68 -18.27
C TYR A 27 -15.98 -6.55 -19.29
N TYR A 28 -16.73 -7.32 -20.09
CA TYR A 28 -16.19 -8.13 -21.17
C TYR A 28 -16.73 -7.68 -22.53
N GLN A 29 -15.84 -7.21 -23.43
CA GLN A 29 -16.22 -6.78 -24.78
C GLN A 29 -15.12 -7.19 -25.78
N ASP A 30 -15.50 -7.83 -26.87
CA ASP A 30 -14.60 -8.26 -27.95
C ASP A 30 -13.36 -9.02 -27.47
N GLY A 31 -13.55 -9.92 -26.49
CA GLY A 31 -12.45 -10.72 -25.91
C GLY A 31 -11.49 -9.94 -25.00
N ARG A 32 -11.85 -8.70 -24.64
CA ARG A 32 -11.08 -7.81 -23.76
C ARG A 32 -11.84 -7.55 -22.46
N ARG A 33 -11.07 -7.20 -21.43
CA ARG A 33 -11.52 -7.00 -20.05
C ARG A 33 -11.36 -5.54 -19.66
N TYR A 34 -12.42 -4.92 -19.19
CA TYR A 34 -12.46 -3.50 -18.84
C TYR A 34 -13.02 -3.29 -17.44
N ALA A 35 -12.56 -2.22 -16.79
CA ALA A 35 -13.00 -1.78 -15.47
C ALA A 35 -12.72 -0.28 -15.31
N LEU A 36 -12.86 0.24 -14.09
CA LEU A 36 -12.47 1.61 -13.73
C LEU A 36 -11.17 1.61 -12.89
N CYS A 37 -10.37 2.67 -13.04
CA CYS A 37 -9.26 2.93 -12.13
C CYS A 37 -9.80 3.26 -10.72
N PRO A 38 -9.30 2.65 -9.63
CA PRO A 38 -9.74 3.00 -8.27
C PRO A 38 -9.45 4.45 -7.85
N SER A 39 -8.46 5.09 -8.48
CA SER A 39 -8.02 6.45 -8.13
C SER A 39 -8.74 7.51 -8.97
N CYS A 40 -8.69 7.44 -10.30
CA CYS A 40 -9.26 8.51 -11.15
C CYS A 40 -10.60 8.15 -11.78
N GLU A 41 -11.11 6.93 -11.55
CA GLU A 41 -12.39 6.42 -12.04
C GLU A 41 -12.56 6.46 -13.57
N THR A 42 -11.48 6.64 -14.33
CA THR A 42 -11.48 6.49 -15.78
C THR A 42 -11.27 5.04 -16.19
N SER A 43 -11.76 4.66 -17.37
CA SER A 43 -11.66 3.29 -17.85
C SER A 43 -10.22 2.77 -17.97
N ILE A 44 -10.08 1.52 -17.58
CA ILE A 44 -8.85 0.74 -17.67
C ILE A 44 -9.15 -0.55 -18.43
N GLN A 45 -8.11 -1.10 -19.05
CA GLN A 45 -8.11 -2.41 -19.64
C GLN A 45 -7.23 -3.33 -18.79
N LEU A 46 -7.73 -4.53 -18.48
CA LEU A 46 -6.93 -5.60 -17.91
C LEU A 46 -6.23 -6.36 -19.05
N ILE A 47 -4.93 -6.54 -18.91
CA ILE A 47 -4.02 -7.13 -19.91
C ILE A 47 -3.40 -8.40 -19.32
N GLY A 48 -3.36 -9.46 -20.12
CA GLY A 48 -2.95 -10.81 -19.72
C GLY A 48 -4.09 -11.63 -19.12
N GLY A 49 -3.76 -12.79 -18.53
CA GLY A 49 -4.72 -13.74 -17.99
C GLY A 49 -5.28 -14.72 -19.04
N GLU A 50 -5.96 -15.76 -18.57
CA GLU A 50 -6.61 -16.75 -19.44
C GLU A 50 -7.72 -16.09 -20.28
N ASN A 51 -7.92 -16.53 -21.53
CA ASN A 51 -9.01 -16.05 -22.39
C ASN A 51 -9.06 -14.52 -22.59
N ASN A 52 -7.93 -13.81 -22.51
CA ASN A 52 -7.84 -12.39 -22.89
C ASN A 52 -7.07 -12.27 -24.20
N ILE A 53 -7.65 -11.60 -25.21
CA ILE A 53 -6.95 -11.42 -26.49
C ILE A 53 -5.77 -10.45 -26.38
N THR A 54 -5.76 -9.63 -25.33
CA THR A 54 -4.67 -8.68 -25.07
C THR A 54 -3.67 -9.33 -24.11
N GLN A 55 -2.64 -9.95 -24.67
CA GLN A 55 -1.57 -10.59 -23.92
C GLN A 55 -0.34 -9.68 -23.81
N ASN A 56 0.44 -9.82 -22.74
CA ASN A 56 1.79 -9.30 -22.69
C ASN A 56 2.81 -10.43 -22.88
N LYS A 57 4.03 -10.09 -23.29
CA LYS A 57 5.11 -11.08 -23.52
C LYS A 57 5.47 -11.91 -22.27
N SER A 58 5.12 -11.43 -21.08
CA SER A 58 5.43 -12.08 -19.81
C SER A 58 4.28 -12.91 -19.22
N GLY A 59 3.10 -12.91 -19.84
CA GLY A 59 1.86 -13.50 -19.31
C GLY A 59 1.33 -12.85 -18.01
N LYS A 60 2.01 -11.82 -17.46
CA LYS A 60 1.64 -11.22 -16.18
C LYS A 60 0.36 -10.42 -16.29
N PHE A 61 -0.56 -10.64 -15.37
CA PHE A 61 -1.81 -9.89 -15.31
C PHE A 61 -1.58 -8.49 -14.73
N TYR A 62 -2.07 -7.45 -15.41
CA TYR A 62 -2.04 -6.06 -14.92
C TYR A 62 -3.14 -5.21 -15.56
N ALA A 63 -3.46 -4.09 -14.93
CA ALA A 63 -4.36 -3.08 -15.50
C ALA A 63 -3.61 -1.82 -15.95
N ALA A 64 -4.09 -1.24 -17.06
CA ALA A 64 -3.61 0.01 -17.64
C ALA A 64 -4.78 0.87 -18.15
N HIS A 65 -4.62 2.20 -18.13
CA HIS A 65 -5.63 3.12 -18.67
C HIS A 65 -5.87 2.89 -20.17
N THR A 66 -7.13 2.97 -20.59
CA THR A 66 -7.52 2.88 -21.99
C THR A 66 -7.02 4.11 -22.77
N LYS A 67 -6.79 3.94 -24.07
CA LYS A 67 -6.39 5.05 -24.97
C LYS A 67 -7.57 5.86 -25.51
N ALA A 68 -8.77 5.30 -25.44
CA ALA A 68 -9.99 5.87 -26.00
C ALA A 68 -11.19 5.42 -25.13
N PRO A 69 -12.35 6.11 -25.25
CA PRO A 69 -13.57 5.72 -24.55
C PRO A 69 -13.99 4.28 -24.84
N ILE A 70 -14.52 3.59 -23.82
CA ILE A 70 -15.09 2.25 -23.90
C ILE A 70 -16.56 2.34 -23.51
N GLU A 71 -17.43 1.71 -24.30
CA GLU A 71 -18.86 1.73 -24.04
C GLU A 71 -19.18 1.17 -22.64
N GLY A 72 -20.02 1.87 -21.89
CA GLY A 72 -20.42 1.46 -20.53
C GLY A 72 -19.44 1.84 -19.42
N PHE A 73 -18.32 2.53 -19.72
CA PHE A 73 -17.40 3.05 -18.70
C PHE A 73 -17.17 4.55 -18.82
N ALA A 74 -16.91 5.19 -17.69
CA ALA A 74 -16.46 6.57 -17.65
C ALA A 74 -15.09 6.72 -18.34
N TYR A 75 -14.92 7.81 -19.08
CA TYR A 75 -13.66 8.17 -19.71
C TYR A 75 -13.44 9.68 -19.60
N ASP A 76 -12.35 10.05 -18.95
CA ASP A 76 -11.92 11.45 -18.82
C ASP A 76 -10.41 11.51 -19.05
N GLU A 77 -10.01 12.16 -20.15
CA GLU A 77 -8.61 12.23 -20.58
C GLU A 77 -7.76 13.08 -19.62
N ASP A 78 -8.32 14.13 -19.02
CA ASP A 78 -7.60 15.01 -18.11
C ASP A 78 -7.38 14.33 -16.76
N ARG A 79 -8.41 13.67 -16.21
CA ARG A 79 -8.28 12.85 -14.99
C ARG A 79 -7.28 11.71 -15.18
N LYS A 80 -7.32 11.04 -16.33
CA LYS A 80 -6.36 10.00 -16.70
C LYS A 80 -4.93 10.53 -16.72
N ARG A 81 -4.68 11.66 -17.39
CA ARG A 81 -3.34 12.26 -17.48
C ARG A 81 -2.77 12.66 -16.12
N ASN A 82 -3.62 13.06 -15.20
CA ASN A 82 -3.25 13.43 -13.83
C ASN A 82 -3.25 12.26 -12.84
N CYS A 83 -3.65 11.05 -13.27
CA CYS A 83 -3.72 9.90 -12.37
C CYS A 83 -2.34 9.42 -11.96
N VAL A 84 -2.18 9.09 -10.68
CA VAL A 84 -0.97 8.49 -10.09
C VAL A 84 -0.59 7.16 -10.76
N ASN A 85 -1.57 6.42 -11.26
CA ASN A 85 -1.36 5.12 -11.89
C ASN A 85 -1.18 5.20 -13.42
N TYR A 86 -1.16 6.40 -14.01
CA TYR A 86 -0.96 6.56 -15.46
C TYR A 86 0.53 6.62 -15.82
N GLU A 87 1.00 5.66 -16.62
CA GLU A 87 2.41 5.57 -17.03
C GLU A 87 2.89 6.78 -17.84
N GLY A 88 1.99 7.50 -18.51
CA GLY A 88 2.31 8.69 -19.31
C GLY A 88 2.37 9.99 -18.49
N ASN A 89 2.10 9.94 -17.19
CA ASN A 89 2.24 11.09 -16.30
C ASN A 89 3.74 11.32 -16.01
N ALA A 90 4.14 12.57 -15.75
CA ALA A 90 5.52 12.99 -15.50
C ALA A 90 6.05 12.52 -14.12
N ASN A 91 5.98 11.22 -13.85
CA ASN A 91 6.31 10.59 -12.57
C ASN A 91 5.66 11.32 -11.38
N ASN A 92 4.48 11.92 -11.57
CA ASN A 92 3.88 12.92 -10.68
C ASN A 92 3.33 12.30 -9.40
N TRP A 93 4.27 11.89 -8.56
CA TRP A 93 4.15 11.25 -7.27
C TRP A 93 3.58 12.17 -6.18
N GLN A 94 3.19 13.39 -6.55
CA GLN A 94 3.19 14.57 -5.70
C GLN A 94 2.14 14.58 -4.59
N GLY A 95 1.14 13.70 -4.62
CA GLY A 95 0.01 13.75 -3.69
C GLY A 95 -0.12 12.60 -2.70
N ILE A 96 0.49 11.43 -2.95
CA ILE A 96 0.12 10.20 -2.23
C ILE A 96 0.38 10.30 -0.72
N TYR A 97 1.38 11.09 -0.32
CA TYR A 97 1.75 11.33 1.07
C TYR A 97 1.35 12.71 1.58
N GLN A 98 0.74 13.56 0.73
CA GLN A 98 0.26 14.86 1.19
C GLN A 98 -0.83 14.66 2.23
N ARG A 99 -0.69 15.37 3.34
CA ARG A 99 -1.72 15.41 4.38
C ARG A 99 -2.57 16.64 4.14
N ASN A 100 -3.88 16.44 4.09
CA ASN A 100 -4.83 17.53 4.10
C ASN A 100 -5.86 17.25 5.20
N ASN A 101 -5.65 17.90 6.34
CA ASN A 101 -6.49 17.71 7.51
C ASN A 101 -7.86 18.38 7.35
N ASP A 102 -8.07 19.21 6.33
CA ASP A 102 -9.35 19.88 6.09
C ASP A 102 -10.33 19.01 5.29
N LEU A 103 -9.90 17.83 4.82
CA LEU A 103 -10.75 16.88 4.12
C LEU A 103 -11.58 16.01 5.08
N PRO A 104 -12.77 15.56 4.68
CA PRO A 104 -13.50 14.53 5.41
C PRO A 104 -12.76 13.19 5.38
N GLU A 105 -13.11 12.29 6.30
CA GLU A 105 -12.62 10.92 6.27
C GLU A 105 -13.11 10.18 5.02
N HIS A 106 -12.22 9.43 4.38
CA HIS A 106 -12.52 8.70 3.15
C HIS A 106 -13.14 7.33 3.48
N GLU A 107 -14.47 7.22 3.38
CA GLU A 107 -15.21 5.99 3.73
C GLU A 107 -14.75 4.74 2.95
N GLU A 108 -14.47 4.88 1.65
CA GLU A 108 -14.00 3.76 0.82
C GLU A 108 -12.62 3.26 1.29
N LEU A 109 -11.78 4.14 1.85
CA LEU A 109 -10.48 3.73 2.38
C LEU A 109 -10.65 2.92 3.67
N SER A 110 -11.51 3.38 4.58
CA SER A 110 -11.82 2.64 5.80
C SER A 110 -12.33 1.24 5.49
N ARG A 111 -13.30 1.13 4.57
CA ARG A 111 -13.87 -0.15 4.14
C ARG A 111 -12.83 -1.06 3.50
N PHE A 112 -11.97 -0.50 2.64
CA PHE A 112 -10.89 -1.25 2.01
C PHE A 112 -9.92 -1.81 3.05
N ILE A 113 -9.54 -1.01 4.06
CA ILE A 113 -8.65 -1.44 5.14
C ILE A 113 -9.26 -2.62 5.92
N ASP A 114 -10.55 -2.53 6.28
CA ASP A 114 -11.22 -3.59 7.03
C ASP A 114 -11.33 -4.89 6.24
N GLN A 115 -11.70 -4.81 4.96
CA GLN A 115 -11.83 -5.98 4.07
C GLN A 115 -10.48 -6.64 3.78
N ASN A 116 -9.40 -5.87 3.75
CA ASN A 116 -8.06 -6.35 3.37
C ASN A 116 -7.09 -6.43 4.56
N LYS A 117 -7.61 -6.38 5.80
CA LYS A 117 -6.81 -6.18 7.02
C LYS A 117 -5.64 -7.16 7.18
N ALA A 118 -5.86 -8.44 6.88
CA ALA A 118 -4.81 -9.46 6.98
C ALA A 118 -3.69 -9.27 5.95
N CYS A 119 -4.04 -8.94 4.70
CA CYS A 119 -3.08 -8.65 3.63
C CYS A 119 -2.28 -7.38 3.96
N ILE A 120 -2.96 -6.32 4.38
CA ILE A 120 -2.33 -5.06 4.80
C ILE A 120 -1.40 -5.31 5.98
N ALA A 121 -1.81 -6.10 6.97
CA ALA A 121 -0.97 -6.44 8.12
C ALA A 121 0.32 -7.16 7.69
N LYS A 122 0.21 -8.14 6.80
CA LYS A 122 1.38 -8.84 6.24
C LYS A 122 2.33 -7.86 5.55
N ASP A 123 1.81 -6.94 4.74
CA ASP A 123 2.63 -6.00 3.99
C ASP A 123 3.24 -4.91 4.88
N VAL A 124 2.47 -4.34 5.81
CA VAL A 124 2.99 -3.45 6.85
C VAL A 124 4.12 -4.13 7.63
N GLY A 125 3.94 -5.39 8.03
CA GLY A 125 4.98 -6.15 8.72
C GLY A 125 6.28 -6.28 7.92
N LYS A 126 6.19 -6.60 6.64
CA LYS A 126 7.37 -6.60 5.73
C LYS A 126 8.01 -5.23 5.62
N LEU A 127 7.22 -4.15 5.52
CA LEU A 127 7.73 -2.79 5.39
C LEU A 127 8.53 -2.41 6.64
N ILE A 128 7.96 -2.60 7.83
CA ILE A 128 8.60 -2.21 9.10
C ILE A 128 9.64 -3.22 9.62
N GLY A 129 9.64 -4.44 9.07
CA GLY A 129 10.57 -5.51 9.44
C GLY A 129 10.23 -6.22 10.77
N PHE A 130 8.96 -6.20 11.15
CA PHE A 130 8.40 -6.96 12.26
C PHE A 130 7.22 -7.79 11.76
N ASN A 131 6.90 -8.90 12.43
CA ASN A 131 5.75 -9.71 12.07
C ASN A 131 4.45 -8.91 12.21
N GLY A 132 3.78 -8.66 11.08
CA GLY A 132 2.45 -8.02 11.04
C GLY A 132 1.30 -9.01 11.27
N LEU A 133 1.55 -10.30 11.05
CA LEU A 133 0.64 -11.40 11.38
C LEU A 133 1.29 -12.33 12.39
N ARG A 134 0.46 -12.91 13.24
CA ARG A 134 0.80 -14.02 14.13
C ARG A 134 0.78 -15.34 13.36
N LYS A 135 1.38 -16.39 13.94
CA LYS A 135 1.36 -17.75 13.35
C LYS A 135 -0.05 -18.31 13.15
N ASP A 136 -1.00 -17.87 13.98
CA ASP A 136 -2.43 -18.24 13.89
C ASP A 136 -3.22 -17.41 12.85
N GLY A 137 -2.55 -16.60 12.05
CA GLY A 137 -3.16 -15.77 11.01
C GLY A 137 -3.82 -14.47 11.51
N LYS A 138 -3.88 -14.25 12.83
CA LYS A 138 -4.41 -13.00 13.39
C LYS A 138 -3.40 -11.86 13.26
N THR A 139 -3.89 -10.63 13.27
CA THR A 139 -3.01 -9.46 13.27
C THR A 139 -2.14 -9.38 14.52
N SER A 140 -0.92 -8.87 14.37
CA SER A 140 -0.01 -8.67 15.49
C SER A 140 -0.34 -7.41 16.27
N ALA A 141 0.12 -7.35 17.53
CA ALA A 141 -0.09 -6.19 18.39
C ALA A 141 0.56 -4.92 17.83
N ILE A 142 1.75 -5.02 17.22
CA ILE A 142 2.43 -3.87 16.60
C ILE A 142 1.64 -3.35 15.39
N PHE A 143 1.09 -4.23 14.55
CA PHE A 143 0.23 -3.80 13.45
C PHE A 143 -1.02 -3.07 13.97
N ASN A 144 -1.70 -3.62 14.97
CA ASN A 144 -2.90 -2.99 15.54
C ASN A 144 -2.57 -1.61 16.11
N LYS A 145 -1.45 -1.45 16.83
CA LYS A 145 -0.98 -0.15 17.33
C LYS A 145 -0.69 0.85 16.20
N ILE A 146 -0.03 0.42 15.12
CA ILE A 146 0.22 1.26 13.94
C ILE A 146 -1.10 1.70 13.33
N LEU A 147 -2.04 0.78 13.14
CA LEU A 147 -3.32 1.07 12.51
C LEU A 147 -4.19 2.00 13.38
N GLU A 148 -4.21 1.79 14.69
CA GLU A 148 -4.88 2.71 15.62
C GLU A 148 -4.23 4.10 15.61
N SER A 149 -2.91 4.17 15.56
CA SER A 149 -2.16 5.43 15.45
C SER A 149 -2.47 6.15 14.13
N PHE A 150 -2.55 5.41 13.03
CA PHE A 150 -2.98 5.91 11.72
C PHE A 150 -4.37 6.56 11.77
N PHE A 151 -5.37 5.88 12.35
CA PHE A 151 -6.72 6.43 12.48
C PHE A 151 -6.76 7.67 13.38
N LYS A 152 -6.07 7.63 14.53
CA LYS A 152 -6.01 8.76 15.47
C LYS A 152 -5.29 9.99 14.92
N ASN A 153 -4.44 9.81 13.90
CA ASN A 153 -3.65 10.87 13.29
C ASN A 153 -4.21 11.28 11.92
N ASP A 154 -5.55 11.30 11.79
CA ASP A 154 -6.28 11.73 10.60
C ASP A 154 -5.88 10.97 9.32
N GLY A 155 -5.43 9.72 9.46
CA GLY A 155 -4.92 8.91 8.36
C GLY A 155 -5.91 8.70 7.22
N LEU A 156 -7.21 8.73 7.52
CA LEU A 156 -8.31 8.57 6.56
C LEU A 156 -8.60 9.82 5.72
N ARG A 157 -8.04 10.99 6.06
CA ARG A 157 -8.25 12.23 5.31
C ARG A 157 -7.34 12.24 4.08
N ILE A 158 -7.83 11.64 3.00
CA ILE A 158 -7.21 11.63 1.66
C ILE A 158 -8.18 12.21 0.64
N ALA A 159 -7.66 12.83 -0.42
CA ALA A 159 -8.50 13.23 -1.55
C ALA A 159 -9.03 11.99 -2.28
N GLN A 160 -10.20 12.11 -2.92
CA GLN A 160 -10.84 11.03 -3.70
C GLN A 160 -9.86 10.44 -4.72
N GLU A 161 -9.15 11.30 -5.45
CA GLU A 161 -8.19 10.90 -6.49
C GLU A 161 -6.90 10.30 -5.94
N GLN A 162 -6.69 10.34 -4.62
CA GLN A 162 -5.53 9.78 -3.91
C GLN A 162 -5.81 8.40 -3.31
N PHE A 163 -7.00 7.82 -3.51
CA PHE A 163 -7.26 6.43 -3.15
C PHE A 163 -6.51 5.48 -4.11
N VAL A 164 -5.29 5.09 -3.71
CA VAL A 164 -4.44 4.17 -4.48
C VAL A 164 -4.17 2.92 -3.64
N PRO A 165 -4.93 1.83 -3.83
CA PRO A 165 -4.85 0.59 -3.05
C PRO A 165 -3.42 0.06 -2.83
N GLU A 166 -2.57 0.13 -3.85
CA GLU A 166 -1.18 -0.35 -3.79
C GLU A 166 -0.31 0.40 -2.78
N TYR A 167 -0.66 1.64 -2.43
CA TYR A 167 0.09 2.50 -1.51
C TYR A 167 -0.40 2.45 -0.07
N ILE A 168 -1.57 1.87 0.19
CA ILE A 168 -2.23 1.96 1.51
C ILE A 168 -1.34 1.49 2.66
N SER A 169 -0.62 0.36 2.52
CA SER A 169 0.29 -0.09 3.57
C SER A 169 1.43 0.90 3.86
N ARG A 170 1.89 1.66 2.86
CA ARG A 170 2.92 2.69 3.04
C ARG A 170 2.37 3.97 3.66
N ILE A 171 1.16 4.36 3.25
CA ILE A 171 0.45 5.51 3.82
C ILE A 171 0.16 5.24 5.32
N ILE A 172 -0.26 4.02 5.66
CA ILE A 172 -0.51 3.62 7.05
C ILE A 172 0.72 3.82 7.93
N ILE A 173 1.88 3.32 7.52
CA ILE A 173 3.10 3.41 8.34
C ILE A 173 3.64 4.84 8.42
N GLU A 174 3.50 5.63 7.34
CA GLU A 174 4.00 7.01 7.30
C GLU A 174 3.14 7.94 8.16
N ARG A 175 1.81 7.78 8.12
CA ARG A 175 0.90 8.65 8.87
C ARG A 175 0.75 8.26 10.34
N ALA A 176 1.13 7.05 10.73
CA ALA A 176 1.17 6.65 12.13
C ALA A 176 2.21 7.50 12.90
N SER A 177 1.78 8.09 14.01
CA SER A 177 2.69 8.62 15.04
C SER A 177 3.54 7.50 15.66
N PRO A 178 4.69 7.82 16.29
CA PRO A 178 5.57 6.82 16.89
C PRO A 178 4.82 5.81 17.76
N VAL A 179 5.09 4.52 17.55
CA VAL A 179 4.38 3.43 18.24
C VAL A 179 5.31 2.58 19.09
N ASN A 180 4.91 2.28 20.31
CA ASN A 180 5.65 1.36 21.15
C ASN A 180 5.67 -0.05 20.55
N CYS A 181 6.87 -0.57 20.28
CA CYS A 181 7.08 -1.87 19.62
C CYS A 181 7.46 -3.00 20.59
N TRP A 182 7.24 -2.82 21.90
CA TRP A 182 7.48 -3.87 22.90
C TRP A 182 6.65 -5.13 22.61
N GLY A 183 7.29 -6.28 22.73
CA GLY A 183 6.73 -7.60 22.46
C GLY A 183 6.63 -7.97 20.97
N ALA A 184 6.98 -7.06 20.05
CA ALA A 184 6.97 -7.35 18.62
C ALA A 184 8.05 -8.38 18.25
N ILE A 185 7.81 -9.16 17.20
CA ILE A 185 8.76 -10.17 16.73
C ILE A 185 9.47 -9.62 15.49
N PRO A 186 10.75 -9.23 15.56
CA PRO A 186 11.49 -8.72 14.41
C PRO A 186 11.80 -9.84 13.41
N HIS A 187 11.90 -9.48 12.14
CA HIS A 187 12.52 -10.36 11.13
C HIS A 187 14.02 -10.50 11.41
N GLU A 188 14.64 -11.54 10.88
CA GLU A 188 16.05 -11.86 11.16
C GLU A 188 17.02 -10.70 10.88
N GLU A 189 16.90 -10.04 9.73
CA GLU A 189 17.71 -8.87 9.38
C GLU A 189 17.58 -7.74 10.43
N ILE A 190 16.35 -7.44 10.85
CA ILE A 190 16.07 -6.41 11.85
C ILE A 190 16.56 -6.83 13.23
N ARG A 191 16.39 -8.11 13.59
CA ARG A 191 16.91 -8.67 14.83
C ARG A 191 18.42 -8.48 14.91
N ASN A 192 19.14 -8.83 13.84
CA ASN A 192 20.59 -8.68 13.76
C ASN A 192 21.01 -7.22 13.90
N ARG A 193 20.27 -6.30 13.28
CA ARG A 193 20.51 -4.86 13.41
C ARG A 193 20.32 -4.34 14.84
N ILE A 194 19.26 -4.80 15.52
CA ILE A 194 18.96 -4.43 16.91
C ILE A 194 20.07 -4.91 17.85
N VAL A 195 20.49 -6.19 17.76
CA VAL A 195 21.48 -6.75 18.70
C VAL A 195 22.90 -6.21 18.49
N GLN A 196 23.18 -5.56 17.35
CA GLN A 196 24.43 -4.85 17.11
C GLN A 196 24.48 -3.48 17.80
N ASN A 197 23.33 -2.93 18.22
CA ASN A 197 23.30 -1.68 18.96
C ASN A 197 23.59 -1.95 20.46
N PRO A 198 24.62 -1.33 21.07
CA PRO A 198 25.00 -1.58 22.46
C PRO A 198 23.87 -1.39 23.47
N ASN A 199 22.98 -0.43 23.24
CA ASN A 199 21.86 -0.12 24.14
C ASN A 199 20.67 -1.07 24.00
N LEU A 200 20.63 -1.88 22.94
CA LEU A 200 19.53 -2.82 22.66
C LEU A 200 19.99 -4.28 22.55
N GLN A 201 21.26 -4.58 22.84
CA GLN A 201 21.86 -5.90 22.63
C GLN A 201 21.11 -7.03 23.38
N THR A 202 20.61 -6.74 24.58
CA THR A 202 19.86 -7.67 25.43
C THR A 202 18.35 -7.63 25.21
N SER A 203 17.88 -6.76 24.31
CA SER A 203 16.44 -6.50 24.13
C SER A 203 15.70 -7.60 23.36
N ILE A 204 16.35 -8.70 22.97
CA ILE A 204 15.67 -9.83 22.30
C ILE A 204 15.53 -11.00 23.28
N VAL A 205 14.32 -11.18 23.82
CA VAL A 205 14.01 -12.24 24.80
C VAL A 205 12.93 -13.16 24.24
N GLY A 206 13.24 -14.45 24.12
CA GLY A 206 12.31 -15.44 23.54
C GLY A 206 11.93 -15.13 22.08
N GLY A 207 12.81 -14.46 21.34
CA GLY A 207 12.56 -14.01 19.96
C GLY A 207 11.70 -12.74 19.84
N GLN A 208 11.26 -12.16 20.96
CA GLN A 208 10.51 -10.90 20.98
C GLN A 208 11.41 -9.73 21.34
N PHE A 209 11.12 -8.56 20.79
CA PHE A 209 11.76 -7.30 21.15
C PHE A 209 11.15 -6.75 22.44
N LYS A 210 11.90 -6.83 23.53
CA LYS A 210 11.54 -6.40 24.88
C LYS A 210 12.67 -5.53 25.44
N PRO A 211 12.82 -4.29 24.95
CA PRO A 211 13.82 -3.39 25.48
C PRO A 211 13.45 -2.94 26.89
N ASP A 212 14.47 -2.75 27.73
CA ASP A 212 14.32 -2.21 29.09
C ASP A 212 14.10 -0.69 29.08
N ILE A 213 14.44 -0.04 27.97
CA ILE A 213 14.21 1.39 27.72
C ILE A 213 13.00 1.53 26.80
N GLU A 214 12.13 2.50 27.08
CA GLU A 214 11.00 2.80 26.20
C GLU A 214 11.51 3.04 24.77
N THR A 215 10.99 2.25 23.84
CA THR A 215 11.42 2.26 22.44
C THR A 215 10.21 2.33 21.53
N ASN A 216 10.20 3.33 20.65
CA ASN A 216 9.12 3.60 19.72
C ASN A 216 9.61 3.43 18.27
N LEU A 217 8.79 2.79 17.44
CA LEU A 217 8.99 2.68 16.00
C LEU A 217 8.38 3.91 15.32
N VAL A 218 9.14 4.52 14.41
CA VAL A 218 8.69 5.62 13.55
C VAL A 218 9.07 5.35 12.10
N CYS A 219 8.24 5.79 11.16
CA CYS A 219 8.51 5.71 9.72
C CYS A 219 8.52 7.13 9.14
N ILE A 220 9.63 7.52 8.52
CA ILE A 220 9.87 8.91 8.12
C ILE A 220 10.22 8.96 6.63
N LEU A 221 9.55 9.85 5.89
CA LEU A 221 9.93 10.13 4.51
C LEU A 221 11.29 10.83 4.46
N ASN A 222 12.16 10.43 3.54
CA ASN A 222 13.46 11.08 3.39
C ASN A 222 13.38 12.50 2.81
N ASN A 223 12.30 12.82 2.10
CA ASN A 223 11.98 14.13 1.55
C ASN A 223 10.45 14.29 1.57
N VAL A 224 9.95 15.46 1.96
CA VAL A 224 8.51 15.72 2.11
C VAL A 224 7.84 16.01 0.76
N GLU A 225 8.53 16.68 -0.16
CA GLU A 225 7.99 17.07 -1.46
C GLU A 225 8.05 15.93 -2.49
N ASN A 226 9.20 15.25 -2.54
CA ASN A 226 9.47 14.17 -3.49
C ASN A 226 10.12 12.98 -2.78
N PRO A 227 9.36 12.22 -1.97
CA PRO A 227 9.93 11.12 -1.22
C PRO A 227 10.39 10.02 -2.16
N THR A 228 11.62 9.57 -1.98
CA THR A 228 12.13 8.37 -2.69
C THR A 228 12.21 7.18 -1.75
N GLN A 229 12.34 7.42 -0.45
CA GLN A 229 12.47 6.39 0.56
C GLN A 229 11.66 6.71 1.83
N ILE A 230 11.19 5.65 2.48
CA ILE A 230 10.68 5.66 3.85
C ILE A 230 11.74 5.01 4.72
N ARG A 231 12.22 5.74 5.73
CA ARG A 231 13.16 5.29 6.74
C ARG A 231 12.40 4.69 7.91
N ILE A 232 12.71 3.44 8.23
CA ILE A 232 12.15 2.73 9.38
C ILE A 232 13.16 2.83 10.53
N ARG A 233 12.74 3.42 11.65
CA ARG A 233 13.64 3.83 12.74
C ARG A 233 13.06 3.49 14.11
N LEU A 234 13.93 3.10 15.04
CA LEU A 234 13.63 3.06 16.47
C LEU A 234 14.10 4.36 17.13
N LEU A 235 13.29 4.88 18.04
CA LEU A 235 13.59 6.01 18.93
C LEU A 235 13.61 5.49 20.38
N PHE A 236 14.69 5.68 21.12
CA PHE A 236 14.83 5.19 22.50
C PHE A 236 15.88 6.01 23.26
N GLY A 237 15.59 6.40 24.50
CA GLY A 237 16.60 7.04 25.38
C GLY A 237 17.28 8.30 24.82
N GLY A 238 16.66 9.01 23.87
CA GLY A 238 17.28 10.13 23.14
C GLY A 238 18.17 9.74 21.95
N GLU A 239 18.30 8.44 21.68
CA GLU A 239 19.01 7.86 20.55
C GLU A 239 18.07 7.36 19.45
N GLU A 240 18.67 7.09 18.28
CA GLU A 240 17.99 6.60 17.10
C GLU A 240 18.71 5.40 16.50
N LEU A 241 17.97 4.40 16.04
CA LEU A 241 18.51 3.29 15.24
C LEU A 241 17.72 3.11 13.95
N ASP A 242 18.38 3.36 12.82
CA ASP A 242 17.84 3.03 11.52
C ASP A 242 17.87 1.52 11.29
N LEU A 243 16.68 0.96 11.11
CA LEU A 243 16.47 -0.47 10.90
C LEU A 243 16.61 -0.83 9.42
N LYS A 244 15.97 -0.06 8.54
CA LYS A 244 15.96 -0.28 7.09
C LYS A 244 15.42 0.91 6.32
N LEU A 245 15.71 0.94 5.02
CA LEU A 245 15.14 1.86 4.04
C LEU A 245 14.19 1.10 3.11
N VAL A 246 13.06 1.71 2.80
CA VAL A 246 12.04 1.16 1.90
C VAL A 246 11.79 2.14 0.77
N ASN A 247 11.68 1.67 -0.47
CA ASN A 247 11.24 2.53 -1.57
C ASN A 247 9.86 3.11 -1.25
N ALA A 248 9.76 4.44 -1.30
CA ALA A 248 8.49 5.12 -1.13
C ALA A 248 7.55 4.72 -2.29
N GLN A 249 8.09 4.59 -3.51
CA GLN A 249 7.36 4.08 -4.68
C GLN A 249 7.05 2.58 -4.58
N VAL A 250 5.83 2.21 -4.97
CA VAL A 250 5.49 0.81 -5.26
C VAL A 250 6.00 0.53 -6.67
N ARG A 251 7.18 -0.08 -6.77
CA ARG A 251 7.65 -0.59 -8.06
C ARG A 251 6.75 -1.77 -8.43
N SER A 252 6.02 -1.65 -9.53
CA SER A 252 5.54 -2.84 -10.24
C SER A 252 6.78 -3.68 -10.58
N ASP A 253 6.74 -4.99 -10.35
CA ASP A 253 7.84 -5.92 -10.66
C ASP A 253 8.13 -5.97 -12.18
N LYS A 254 8.70 -4.88 -12.71
CA LYS A 254 9.45 -4.84 -13.96
C LYS A 254 10.82 -5.34 -13.57
N LYS A 255 11.10 -6.61 -13.89
CA LYS A 255 12.51 -7.03 -13.97
C LYS A 255 13.16 -6.13 -15.01
N VAL A 256 14.28 -5.55 -14.60
CA VAL A 256 15.32 -5.00 -15.46
C VAL A 256 15.59 -6.01 -16.58
N ASP A 257 15.77 -5.47 -17.78
CA ASP A 257 15.99 -6.17 -19.05
C ASP A 257 16.92 -7.39 -18.97
#